data_AF-A0A2S9G520-F1
#
_entry.id   AF-A0A2S9G520-F1
#
_cell.length_a   1.000
_cell.length_b   1.000
_cell.length_c   1.000
_cell.angle_alpha   90.00
_cell.angle_beta   90.00
_cell.angle_gamma   90.00
#
_symmetry.space_group_name_H-M   'P 1'
#
loop_
_entity.id
_entity.type
_entity.pdbx_description
1 polymer ?
#
loop_
_entity_poly.entity_id
_entity_poly.type
_entity_poly.pdbx_seq_one_letter_code
_entity_poly.pdbx_strand_id
1 'polypeptide(L)'
;ATATLAQDRGWLGVAEKRIKAGAPAVSAVNAAIEQFVEMFTKLGGLMAERVTDLRDIRNRVVAELKGLPEPGVPVPDEPSILCAE
;
A
#
# COMPACT_ATOMS: atom_id res chain seq x y z
N ALA A 1 7.25 2.12 11.36
CA ALA A 1 5.96 1.39 11.40
C ALA A 1 5.56 0.86 10.02
N THR A 2 5.63 1.68 8.97
CA THR A 2 5.25 1.35 7.58
C THR A 2 6.01 0.15 7.00
N ALA A 3 7.32 0.02 7.28
CA ALA A 3 8.11 -1.14 6.82
C ALA A 3 7.57 -2.49 7.36
N THR A 4 7.07 -2.52 8.60
CA THR A 4 6.47 -3.72 9.19
C THR A 4 5.13 -4.07 8.55
N LEU A 5 4.32 -3.06 8.22
CA LEU A 5 3.05 -3.23 7.50
C LEU A 5 3.26 -3.70 6.05
N ALA A 6 4.31 -3.20 5.38
CA ALA A 6 4.67 -3.63 4.03
C ALA A 6 5.12 -5.10 3.99
N GLN A 7 5.72 -5.59 5.06
CA GLN A 7 6.16 -6.99 5.22
C GLN A 7 5.10 -7.88 5.91
N ASP A 8 3.91 -7.35 6.17
CA ASP A 8 2.86 -8.08 6.88
C ASP A 8 2.39 -9.28 6.05
N ARG A 9 2.63 -10.48 6.60
CA ARG A 9 2.29 -11.75 5.96
C ARG A 9 0.78 -11.94 5.74
N GLY A 10 -0.06 -11.20 6.45
CA GLY A 10 -1.50 -11.23 6.34
C GLY A 10 -1.99 -10.85 4.94
N TRP A 11 -1.72 -9.63 4.49
CA TRP A 11 -2.17 -9.18 3.17
C TRP A 11 -1.35 -9.82 2.03
N LEU A 12 -0.06 -10.10 2.25
CA LEU A 12 0.78 -10.82 1.28
C LEU A 12 0.21 -12.20 0.96
N GLY A 13 -0.21 -12.96 1.97
CA GLY A 13 -0.82 -14.28 1.77
C GLY A 13 -2.14 -14.22 0.99
N VAL A 14 -2.96 -13.18 1.21
CA VAL A 14 -4.20 -12.97 0.44
C VAL A 14 -3.88 -12.62 -1.02
N ALA A 15 -2.91 -11.73 -1.26
CA ALA A 15 -2.49 -11.37 -2.60
C ALA A 15 -1.95 -12.58 -3.36
N GLU A 16 -1.04 -13.36 -2.76
CA GLU A 16 -0.52 -14.60 -3.35
C GLU A 16 -1.62 -15.61 -3.70
N LYS A 17 -2.59 -15.81 -2.79
CA LYS A 17 -3.70 -16.73 -3.02
C LYS A 17 -4.53 -16.30 -4.23
N ARG A 18 -4.79 -15.00 -4.37
CA ARG A 18 -5.52 -14.44 -5.52
C ARG A 18 -4.73 -14.59 -6.82
N ILE A 19 -3.42 -14.36 -6.80
CA ILE A 19 -2.55 -14.56 -7.96
C ILE A 19 -2.56 -16.03 -8.39
N LYS A 20 -2.40 -16.97 -7.44
CA LYS A 20 -2.46 -18.42 -7.70
C LYS A 20 -3.83 -18.85 -8.24
N ALA A 21 -4.89 -18.11 -7.93
CA ALA A 21 -6.23 -18.32 -8.49
C ALA A 21 -6.45 -17.65 -9.87
N GLY A 22 -5.41 -17.05 -10.46
CA GLY A 22 -5.45 -16.46 -11.81
C GLY A 22 -5.72 -14.96 -11.87
N ALA A 23 -5.83 -14.26 -10.72
CA ALA A 23 -5.99 -12.81 -10.73
C ALA A 23 -4.68 -12.11 -11.15
N PRO A 24 -4.75 -11.05 -11.98
CA PRO A 24 -3.58 -10.22 -12.26
C PRO A 24 -2.98 -9.62 -10.97
N ALA A 25 -1.65 -9.53 -10.89
CA ALA A 25 -0.94 -9.12 -9.68
C ALA A 25 -1.43 -7.78 -9.10
N VAL A 26 -1.61 -6.76 -9.94
CA VAL A 26 -2.15 -5.44 -9.54
C VAL A 26 -3.55 -5.57 -8.92
N SER A 27 -4.43 -6.36 -9.54
CA SER A 27 -5.78 -6.57 -9.03
C SER A 27 -5.77 -7.36 -7.71
N ALA A 28 -4.88 -8.34 -7.58
CA ALA A 28 -4.72 -9.15 -6.38
C ALA A 28 -4.24 -8.32 -5.19
N VAL A 29 -3.24 -7.46 -5.39
CA VAL A 29 -2.72 -6.53 -4.37
C VAL A 29 -3.82 -5.54 -3.94
N ASN A 30 -4.51 -4.91 -4.90
CA ASN A 30 -5.60 -3.99 -4.59
C ASN A 30 -6.68 -4.64 -3.73
N ALA A 31 -7.13 -5.84 -4.11
CA ALA A 31 -8.17 -6.55 -3.37
C ALA A 31 -7.70 -7.05 -2.00
N ALA A 32 -6.43 -7.44 -1.86
CA ALA A 32 -5.86 -7.83 -0.57
C ALA A 32 -5.79 -6.65 0.39
N ILE A 33 -5.27 -5.50 -0.06
CA ILE A 33 -5.17 -4.31 0.78
C ILE A 33 -6.55 -3.78 1.15
N GLU A 34 -7.50 -3.72 0.22
CA GLU A 34 -8.84 -3.21 0.50
C GLU A 34 -9.55 -4.01 1.60
N GLN A 35 -9.40 -5.34 1.60
CA GLN A 35 -9.93 -6.19 2.66
C GLN A 35 -9.39 -5.79 4.05
N PHE A 36 -8.11 -5.43 4.16
CA PHE A 36 -7.50 -4.99 5.42
C PHE A 36 -7.89 -3.56 5.78
N VAL A 37 -8.01 -2.67 4.79
CA VAL A 37 -8.55 -1.31 4.97
C VAL A 37 -9.95 -1.35 5.57
N GLU A 38 -10.83 -2.18 5.02
CA GLU A 38 -12.19 -2.36 5.56
C GLU A 38 -12.16 -2.89 7.00
N MET A 39 -11.32 -3.90 7.28
CA MET A 39 -11.19 -4.48 8.61
C MET A 39 -10.68 -3.45 9.63
N PHE A 40 -9.63 -2.71 9.31
CA PHE A 40 -9.03 -1.70 10.21
C PHE A 40 -9.95 -0.49 10.41
N THR A 41 -10.67 -0.08 9.37
CA THR A 41 -11.68 0.97 9.47
C THR A 41 -12.78 0.57 10.45
N LYS A 42 -13.26 -0.68 10.40
CA LYS A 42 -14.29 -1.20 11.33
C LYS A 42 -13.80 -1.28 12.77
N LEU A 43 -12.52 -1.61 12.99
CA LEU A 43 -11.94 -1.68 14.34
C LEU A 43 -11.78 -0.30 14.99
N GLY A 44 -11.60 0.76 14.20
CA GLY A 44 -11.47 2.12 14.70
C GLY A 44 -10.18 2.37 15.50
N GLY A 45 -10.13 3.51 16.19
CA GLY A 45 -9.00 3.90 17.04
C GLY A 45 -7.66 3.91 16.30
N LEU A 46 -6.58 3.50 16.98
CA LEU A 46 -5.23 3.44 16.43
C LEU A 46 -5.13 2.58 15.15
N MET A 47 -6.02 1.60 14.97
CA MET A 47 -6.01 0.75 13.78
C MET A 47 -6.57 1.47 12.55
N ALA A 48 -7.50 2.40 12.72
CA ALA A 48 -8.01 3.22 11.62
C ALA A 48 -6.94 4.19 11.07
N GLU A 49 -6.02 4.67 11.90
CA GLU A 49 -4.90 5.52 11.46
C GLU A 49 -3.98 4.80 10.47
N ARG A 50 -3.85 3.46 10.61
CA ARG A 50 -3.03 2.62 9.73
C ARG A 50 -3.64 2.40 8.33
N VAL A 51 -4.89 2.81 8.09
CA VAL A 51 -5.52 2.72 6.77
C VAL A 51 -4.78 3.56 5.74
N THR A 52 -4.30 4.74 6.15
CA THR A 52 -3.53 5.62 5.26
C THR A 52 -2.21 4.96 4.87
N ASP A 53 -1.51 4.34 5.82
CA ASP A 53 -0.28 3.59 5.54
C ASP A 53 -0.52 2.42 4.57
N LEU A 54 -1.60 1.66 4.75
CA LEU A 54 -1.94 0.54 3.85
C LEU A 54 -2.22 1.02 2.42
N ARG A 55 -2.89 2.16 2.27
CA ARG A 55 -3.15 2.77 0.95
C ARG A 55 -1.87 3.28 0.30
N ASP A 56 -0.93 3.84 1.06
CA ASP A 56 0.37 4.24 0.55
C ASP A 56 1.18 3.02 0.07
N ILE A 57 1.25 1.95 0.87
CA ILE A 57 1.91 0.69 0.51
C ILE A 57 1.32 0.12 -0.78
N ARG A 58 -0.01 0.07 -0.90
CA ARG A 58 -0.68 -0.36 -2.13
C ARG A 58 -0.21 0.44 -3.34
N ASN A 59 -0.17 1.76 -3.22
CA ASN A 59 0.21 2.64 -4.33
C ASN A 59 1.66 2.38 -4.76
N ARG A 60 2.60 2.22 -3.81
CA ARG A 60 4.00 1.90 -4.09
C ARG A 60 4.16 0.53 -4.75
N VAL A 61 3.49 -0.50 -4.24
CA VAL A 61 3.52 -1.86 -4.83
C VAL A 61 2.93 -1.86 -6.23
N VAL A 62 1.82 -1.15 -6.47
CA VAL A 62 1.23 -1.04 -7.81
C VAL A 62 2.12 -0.28 -8.78
N ALA A 63 2.81 0.77 -8.32
CA ALA A 63 3.77 1.49 -9.14
C ALA A 63 4.93 0.58 -9.56
N GLU A 64 5.51 -0.16 -8.61
CA GLU A 64 6.58 -1.13 -8.87
C GLU A 64 6.13 -2.21 -9.87
N LEU A 65 4.96 -2.81 -9.67
CA LEU A 65 4.39 -3.82 -10.58
C LEU A 65 4.14 -3.29 -12.00
N LYS A 66 3.99 -1.97 -12.16
CA LYS A 66 3.77 -1.31 -13.45
C LYS A 66 5.04 -0.68 -14.01
N GLY A 67 6.17 -0.73 -13.31
CA GLY A 67 7.40 -0.01 -13.68
C GLY A 67 7.23 1.51 -13.70
N LEU A 68 6.32 2.04 -12.88
CA LEU A 68 6.11 3.48 -12.74
C LEU A 68 7.04 4.06 -11.66
N PRO A 69 7.36 5.36 -11.72
CA PRO A 69 8.06 6.04 -10.64
C PRO A 69 7.35 5.84 -9.29
N GLU A 70 8.14 5.78 -8.22
CA GLU A 70 7.60 5.64 -6.88
C GLU A 70 6.69 6.84 -6.55
N PRO A 71 5.45 6.61 -6.08
CA PRO A 71 4.55 7.68 -5.70
C PRO A 71 5.08 8.40 -4.47
N GLY A 72 4.94 9.73 -4.45
CA GLY A 72 5.40 10.58 -3.37
C GLY A 72 6.02 11.86 -3.88
N VAL A 73 6.72 12.56 -2.99
CA VAL A 73 7.48 13.76 -3.34
C VAL A 73 8.70 13.31 -4.16
N PRO A 74 8.86 13.80 -5.40
CA PRO A 74 10.05 13.50 -6.20
C PRO A 74 11.30 14.08 -5.54
N VAL A 75 12.45 13.47 -5.79
CA VAL A 75 13.74 14.02 -5.35
C VAL A 75 14.04 15.26 -6.20
N PRO A 76 14.17 16.46 -5.61
CA PRO A 76 14.46 17.67 -6.37
C PRO A 76 15.92 17.68 -6.83
N ASP A 77 16.17 18.19 -8.04
CA ASP A 77 17.51 18.32 -8.62
C ASP A 77 18.34 19.45 -7.99
N GLU A 78 17.68 20.34 -7.24
CA GLU A 78 18.29 21.48 -6.56
C GLU A 78 17.75 21.65 -5.12
N PRO A 79 18.50 22.33 -4.23
CA PRO A 79 18.03 22.59 -2.87
C PRO A 79 16.66 23.26 -2.84
N SER A 80 15.69 22.61 -2.19
CA SER A 80 14.27 23.00 -2.20
C SER A 80 13.66 22.90 -0.81
N ILE A 81 12.58 23.67 -0.54
CA ILE A 81 11.78 23.57 0.70
C ILE A 81 10.46 22.87 0.38
N LEU A 82 10.15 21.80 1.10
CA LEU A 82 8.86 21.11 1.01
C LEU A 82 7.81 21.88 1.82
N CYS A 83 6.77 22.36 1.14
CA CYS A 83 5.63 23.02 1.77
C CYS A 83 4.39 22.10 1.73
N ALA A 84 3.68 21.99 2.85
CA ALA A 84 2.39 21.34 2.98
C ALA A 84 1.51 22.19 3.92
N GLU A 85 0.18 22.11 3.78
CA GLU A 85 -0.79 22.82 4.64
C GLU A 85 -0.90 22.23 6.05
#